data_AF-A0AAW0AUH5-F1
#
_entry.id   AF-A0AAW0AUH5-F1
#
_cell.length_a   1.000
_cell.length_b   1.000
_cell.length_c   1.000
_cell.angle_alpha   90.00
_cell.angle_beta   90.00
_cell.angle_gamma   90.00
#
_symmetry.space_group_name_H-M   'P 1'
#
loop_
_entity.id
_entity.type
_entity.pdbx_description
1 polymer ?
#
loop_
_entity_poly.entity_id
_entity_poly.type
_entity_poly.pdbx_seq_one_letter_code
_entity_poly.pdbx_strand_id
1 'polypeptide(L)'
;MVSITLSRGLSSLQTPSTGPSTTPLSVTTAPRTSGGGGGRYGLQLNNYCQRIRVRPEYATSAFGPPHDPTWSSIVYINGKEYGRGAGKTRVAAGDAAAKQALDTLERSQKT
;
A
#
# COMPACT_ATOMS: atom_id res chain seq x y z
N MET A 1 -61.69 -45.99 21.44
CA MET A 1 -61.35 -46.26 22.86
C MET A 1 -60.05 -45.50 23.18
N VAL A 2 -60.17 -44.55 24.12
CA VAL A 2 -59.19 -44.11 25.14
C VAL A 2 -57.79 -43.70 24.61
N SER A 3 -57.51 -42.40 24.36
CA SER A 3 -57.11 -41.34 25.32
C SER A 3 -55.57 -41.13 25.44
N ILE A 4 -55.15 -39.88 25.18
CA ILE A 4 -54.13 -39.01 25.84
C ILE A 4 -52.90 -39.67 26.51
N THR A 5 -51.65 -39.24 26.24
CA THR A 5 -51.04 -38.06 26.90
C THR A 5 -49.67 -37.64 26.31
N LEU A 6 -49.61 -36.36 25.98
CA LEU A 6 -48.52 -35.36 26.08
C LEU A 6 -47.07 -35.79 26.39
N SER A 7 -46.13 -35.41 25.52
CA SER A 7 -44.80 -34.96 25.95
C SER A 7 -44.25 -33.87 25.03
N ARG A 8 -43.80 -32.81 25.70
CA ARG A 8 -43.35 -31.51 25.20
C ARG A 8 -41.97 -31.64 24.58
N GLY A 9 -41.69 -30.88 23.51
CA GLY A 9 -40.33 -30.76 22.99
C GLY A 9 -40.27 -29.97 21.69
N LEU A 10 -40.48 -28.66 21.77
CA LEU A 10 -40.03 -27.73 20.73
C LEU A 10 -38.49 -27.68 20.80
N SER A 11 -37.85 -28.63 20.11
CA SER A 11 -36.41 -28.67 19.94
C SER A 11 -36.02 -28.10 18.59
N SER A 12 -35.26 -27.01 18.67
CA SER A 12 -34.36 -26.40 17.69
C SER A 12 -34.58 -26.68 16.21
N LEU A 13 -34.96 -25.62 15.50
CA LEU A 13 -34.60 -25.45 14.09
C LEU A 13 -33.07 -25.56 13.94
N GLN A 14 -32.64 -26.54 13.18
CA GLN A 14 -31.28 -26.69 12.72
C GLN A 14 -31.03 -25.74 11.55
N THR A 15 -30.07 -24.83 11.68
CA THR A 15 -29.36 -24.26 10.53
C THR A 15 -27.95 -24.83 10.47
N PRO A 16 -27.54 -25.46 9.36
CA PRO A 16 -26.17 -25.92 9.21
C PRO A 16 -25.22 -24.73 8.97
N SER A 17 -24.18 -24.68 9.81
CA SER A 17 -22.78 -24.37 9.49
C SER A 17 -22.51 -23.42 8.31
N THR A 18 -22.15 -22.17 8.59
CA THR A 18 -21.00 -21.48 7.95
C THR A 18 -20.68 -20.24 8.78
N GLY A 19 -19.49 -20.21 9.37
CA GLY A 19 -18.94 -18.99 9.96
C GLY A 19 -17.54 -19.27 10.50
N PRO A 20 -16.46 -18.85 9.82
CA PRO A 20 -15.15 -18.96 10.42
C PRO A 20 -15.04 -17.97 11.59
N SER A 21 -14.69 -18.56 12.73
CA SER A 21 -13.98 -18.00 13.88
C SER A 21 -13.77 -16.48 13.91
N THR A 22 -14.35 -15.90 14.95
CA THR A 22 -13.95 -14.65 15.57
C THR A 22 -12.44 -14.63 15.88
N THR A 23 -11.68 -13.99 15.01
CA THR A 23 -10.51 -13.21 15.41
C THR A 23 -10.85 -11.75 15.24
N PRO A 24 -10.92 -10.92 16.31
CA PRO A 24 -10.87 -9.49 16.15
C PRO A 24 -9.43 -9.12 15.84
N LEU A 25 -9.03 -9.26 14.57
CA LEU A 25 -7.85 -8.54 14.09
C LEU A 25 -8.24 -7.08 14.18
N SER A 26 -7.57 -6.36 15.07
CA SER A 26 -7.66 -4.92 15.21
C SER A 26 -7.83 -4.30 13.83
N VAL A 27 -8.98 -3.70 13.57
CA VAL A 27 -9.07 -2.66 12.55
C VAL A 27 -8.21 -1.53 13.09
N THR A 28 -6.90 -1.70 12.96
CA THR A 28 -6.00 -0.59 12.74
C THR A 28 -6.52 -0.02 11.44
N THR A 29 -7.43 0.94 11.58
CA THR A 29 -7.58 2.03 10.65
C THR A 29 -6.18 2.56 10.41
N ALA A 30 -5.47 1.96 9.46
CA ALA A 30 -4.40 2.66 8.78
C ALA A 30 -5.05 4.00 8.41
N PRO A 31 -4.44 5.14 8.73
CA PRO A 31 -4.97 6.39 8.23
C PRO A 31 -5.13 6.16 6.73
N ARG A 32 -6.38 6.21 6.26
CA ARG A 32 -6.66 6.37 4.85
C ARG A 32 -6.10 7.74 4.55
N THR A 33 -4.79 7.81 4.33
CA THR A 33 -4.11 8.99 3.83
C THR A 33 -4.64 9.13 2.42
N SER A 34 -5.75 9.84 2.34
CA SER A 34 -6.29 10.51 1.16
C SER A 34 -5.33 11.61 0.69
N GLY A 35 -4.02 11.33 0.71
CA GLY A 35 -2.95 12.14 0.16
C GLY A 35 -2.27 11.28 -0.88
N GLY A 36 -2.86 11.25 -2.09
CA GLY A 36 -2.45 10.39 -3.19
C GLY A 36 -0.94 10.43 -3.38
N GLY A 37 -0.30 9.27 -3.23
CA GLY A 37 1.14 9.03 -3.40
C GLY A 37 1.62 9.17 -4.84
N GLY A 38 1.11 10.14 -5.59
CA GLY A 38 1.51 10.46 -6.94
C GLY A 38 1.82 11.94 -7.04
N GLY A 39 3.02 12.34 -6.62
CA GLY A 39 3.60 13.56 -7.19
C GLY A 39 3.58 13.45 -8.72
N ARG A 40 3.52 14.60 -9.41
CA ARG A 40 3.54 14.73 -10.88
C ARG A 40 4.51 13.74 -11.55
N TYR A 41 5.70 13.50 -10.96
CA TYR A 41 6.70 12.59 -11.52
C TYR A 41 6.53 11.13 -11.07
N GLY A 42 5.96 10.86 -9.90
CA GLY A 42 5.75 9.50 -9.39
C GLY A 42 4.82 8.68 -10.28
N LEU A 43 3.73 9.29 -10.76
CA LEU A 43 2.81 8.64 -11.70
C LEU A 43 3.48 8.38 -13.06
N GLN A 44 4.25 9.35 -13.57
CA GLN A 44 4.98 9.19 -14.83
C GLN A 44 5.98 8.04 -14.75
N LEU A 45 6.75 7.95 -13.67
CA LEU A 45 7.71 6.88 -13.47
C LEU A 45 7.01 5.51 -13.34
N ASN A 46 5.89 5.45 -12.61
CA ASN A 46 5.12 4.21 -12.50
C ASN A 46 4.61 3.73 -13.88
N ASN A 47 4.01 4.63 -14.68
CA ASN A 47 3.54 4.30 -16.03
C ASN A 47 4.69 3.81 -16.93
N TYR A 48 5.84 4.48 -16.86
CA TYR A 48 7.02 4.07 -17.60
C TYR A 48 7.50 2.68 -17.20
N CYS A 49 7.64 2.42 -15.90
CA CYS A 49 8.10 1.14 -15.37
C CYS A 49 7.16 -0.01 -15.76
N GLN A 50 5.84 0.22 -15.70
CA GLN A 50 4.85 -0.76 -16.15
C GLN A 50 5.01 -1.11 -17.63
N ARG A 51 5.32 -0.13 -18.49
CA ARG A 51 5.56 -0.34 -19.93
C ARG A 51 6.79 -1.20 -20.20
N ILE A 52 7.88 -0.95 -19.48
CA ILE A 52 9.12 -1.74 -19.59
C ILE A 52 9.09 -3.05 -18.79
N ARG A 53 7.95 -3.40 -18.17
CA ARG A 53 7.76 -4.59 -17.31
C ARG A 53 8.74 -4.65 -16.13
N VAL A 54 9.20 -3.50 -15.64
CA VAL A 54 10.06 -3.40 -14.46
C VAL A 54 9.25 -2.87 -13.29
N ARG A 55 9.57 -3.33 -12.07
CA ARG A 55 9.04 -2.71 -10.84
C ARG A 55 10.00 -1.65 -10.31
N PRO A 56 9.53 -0.41 -10.10
CA PRO A 56 10.26 0.57 -9.33
C PRO A 56 10.08 0.30 -7.84
N GLU A 57 11.19 0.20 -7.13
CA GLU A 57 11.26 0.09 -5.68
C GLU A 57 11.51 1.48 -5.11
N TYR A 58 10.68 1.93 -4.18
CA TYR A 58 10.83 3.23 -3.54
C TYR A 58 11.26 3.05 -2.09
N ALA A 59 12.52 3.36 -1.79
CA ALA A 59 13.01 3.41 -0.42
C ALA A 59 12.84 4.83 0.11
N THR A 60 11.89 5.04 1.04
CA THR A 60 11.71 6.33 1.71
C THR A 60 12.14 6.23 3.16
N SER A 61 13.03 7.11 3.57
CA SER A 61 13.55 7.22 4.92
C SER A 61 13.31 8.63 5.46
N ALA A 62 12.97 8.74 6.74
CA ALA A 62 12.83 10.01 7.43
C ALA A 62 13.95 10.14 8.45
N PHE A 63 14.61 11.29 8.48
CA PHE A 63 15.66 11.58 9.45
C PHE A 63 15.51 13.02 9.94
N GLY A 64 15.92 13.27 11.17
CA GLY A 64 15.90 14.60 11.77
C GLY A 64 15.08 14.69 13.05
N PRO A 65 15.11 15.86 13.70
CA PRO A 65 14.37 16.10 14.91
C PRO A 65 12.85 16.09 14.65
N PRO A 66 12.03 15.76 15.66
CA PRO A 66 10.57 15.66 15.51
C PRO A 66 9.90 16.97 15.05
N HIS A 67 10.57 18.11 15.21
CA HIS A 67 10.09 19.42 14.77
C HIS A 67 10.53 19.83 13.35
N ASP A 68 11.49 19.14 12.73
CA ASP A 68 11.93 19.39 11.34
C ASP A 68 12.35 18.07 10.67
N PRO A 69 11.39 17.19 10.35
CA PRO A 69 11.70 15.92 9.72
C PRO A 69 12.11 16.14 8.26
N THR A 70 13.30 15.67 7.90
CA THR A 70 13.74 15.60 6.50
C THR A 70 13.40 14.22 5.95
N TRP A 71 12.67 14.20 4.83
CA TRP A 71 12.34 12.99 4.11
C TRP A 71 13.31 12.81 2.96
N SER A 72 13.86 11.60 2.82
CA SER A 72 14.65 11.19 1.67
C SER A 72 14.00 10.00 1.01
N SER A 73 13.86 10.04 -0.31
CA SER A 73 13.32 8.95 -1.13
C SER A 73 14.31 8.57 -2.20
N ILE A 74 14.48 7.29 -2.42
CA ILE A 74 15.37 6.73 -3.44
C ILE A 74 14.55 5.75 -4.28
N VAL A 75 14.69 5.86 -5.60
CA VAL A 75 14.05 4.97 -6.58
C VAL A 75 15.10 4.00 -7.10
N TYR A 76 14.86 2.72 -6.83
CA TYR A 76 15.62 1.63 -7.41
C TYR A 76 14.81 0.96 -8.51
N ILE A 77 15.45 0.68 -9.64
CA ILE A 77 14.84 -0.03 -10.76
C ILE A 77 15.77 -1.19 -11.07
N ASN A 78 15.26 -2.42 -11.01
CA ASN A 78 16.06 -3.64 -11.17
C ASN A 78 17.29 -3.69 -10.23
N GLY A 79 17.15 -3.20 -8.99
CA GLY A 79 18.22 -3.18 -7.98
C GLY A 79 19.30 -2.10 -8.19
N LYS A 80 19.21 -1.26 -9.23
CA LYS A 80 20.09 -0.10 -9.40
C LYS A 80 19.39 1.16 -8.94
N GLU A 81 20.14 2.07 -8.32
CA GLU A 81 19.64 3.41 -8.01
C GLU A 81 19.54 4.22 -9.30
N TYR A 82 18.33 4.67 -9.63
CA TYR A 82 18.09 5.54 -10.80
C TYR A 82 17.86 6.98 -10.40
N GLY A 83 17.40 7.23 -9.18
CA GLY A 83 17.14 8.58 -8.72
C GLY A 83 16.99 8.66 -7.22
N ARG A 84 17.42 9.77 -6.67
CA ARG A 84 17.28 10.09 -5.25
C ARG A 84 16.73 11.51 -5.10
N GLY A 85 15.95 11.72 -4.06
CA GLY A 85 15.30 12.98 -3.76
C GLY A 85 15.20 13.17 -2.26
N ALA A 86 15.17 14.42 -1.85
CA ALA A 86 14.91 14.79 -0.48
C ALA A 86 13.90 15.94 -0.45
N GLY A 87 13.17 16.06 0.66
CA GLY A 87 12.20 17.12 0.84
C GLY A 87 11.66 17.18 2.25
N LYS A 88 10.92 18.25 2.53
CA LYS A 88 10.22 18.43 3.81
C LYS A 88 9.03 17.49 3.98
N THR A 89 8.58 16.87 2.89
CA THR A 89 7.42 15.97 2.86
C THR A 89 7.76 14.73 2.05
N ARG A 90 7.18 13.58 2.44
CA ARG A 90 7.26 12.30 1.69
C ARG A 90 6.99 12.47 0.18
N VAL A 91 5.95 13.22 -0.16
CA VAL A 91 5.56 13.46 -1.56
C VAL A 91 6.64 14.24 -2.31
N ALA A 92 7.22 15.28 -1.70
CA ALA A 92 8.26 16.09 -2.33
C ALA A 92 9.56 15.29 -2.54
N ALA A 93 9.95 14.48 -1.54
CA ALA A 93 11.09 13.59 -1.65
C ALA A 93 10.89 12.56 -2.77
N GLY A 94 9.71 11.92 -2.83
CA GLY A 94 9.35 10.98 -3.88
C GLY A 94 9.29 11.61 -5.28
N ASP A 95 8.72 12.81 -5.42
CA ASP A 95 8.62 13.56 -6.68
C ASP A 95 10.02 13.91 -7.22
N ALA A 96 10.92 14.37 -6.35
CA ALA A 96 12.31 14.66 -6.71
C ALA A 96 13.07 13.40 -7.13
N ALA A 97 12.90 12.29 -6.41
CA ALA A 97 13.53 11.02 -6.72
C ALA A 97 13.02 10.45 -8.06
N ALA A 98 11.70 10.52 -8.29
CA ALA A 98 11.08 10.07 -9.52
C ALA A 98 11.52 10.89 -10.73
N LYS A 99 11.67 12.21 -10.59
CA LYS A 99 12.18 13.10 -11.64
C LYS A 99 13.60 12.71 -12.06
N GLN A 100 14.49 12.48 -11.10
CA GLN A 100 15.87 12.05 -11.37
C GLN A 100 15.91 10.68 -12.05
N ALA A 101 15.07 9.75 -11.60
CA ALA A 101 14.99 8.43 -12.21
C ALA A 101 14.46 8.47 -13.64
N LEU A 102 13.46 9.31 -13.95
CA LEU A 102 13.00 9.52 -15.32
C LEU A 102 14.11 10.06 -16.24
N ASP A 103 14.84 11.08 -15.82
CA ASP A 103 15.97 11.64 -16.59
C ASP A 103 17.05 10.57 -16.89
N THR A 104 17.36 9.75 -15.89
CA THR A 104 18.32 8.65 -16.02
C THR A 104 17.82 7.55 -16.95
N LEU A 105 16.53 7.20 -16.88
CA LEU A 105 15.90 6.23 -17.77
C LEU A 105 15.88 6.73 -19.22
N GLU A 106 15.52 8.00 -19.44
CA GLU A 106 15.52 8.61 -20.78
C GLU A 106 16.93 8.62 -21.39
N ARG A 107 17.97 8.94 -20.60
CA ARG A 107 19.37 8.83 -21.06
C ARG A 107 19.77 7.40 -21.39
N SER A 108 19.36 6.43 -20.57
CA SER A 108 19.74 5.01 -20.74
C SER A 108 19.12 4.36 -21.98
N GLN A 109 18.01 4.89 -22.51
CA GLN A 109 17.34 4.37 -23.70
C GLN A 109 17.97 4.86 -25.02
N LYS A 110 18.91 5.82 -24.98
CA LYS A 110 19.48 6.47 -26.18
C LYS A 110 20.83 5.85 -26.60
N THR A 111 21.09 4.59 -26.29
CA THR A 111 22.33 3.89 -26.65
C THR A 111 21.98 2.53 -27.23
#